data_AF-A0A3E1I4G4-F1
#
_entry.id   AF-A0A3E1I4G4-F1
#
_cell.length_a   1.000
_cell.length_b   1.000
_cell.length_c   1.000
_cell.angle_alpha   90.00
_cell.angle_beta   90.00
_cell.angle_gamma   90.00
#
_symmetry.space_group_name_H-M   'P 1'
#
loop_
_entity.id
_entity.type
_entity.pdbx_description
1 polymer ?
#
loop_
_entity_poly.entity_id
_entity_poly.type
_entity_poly.pdbx_seq_one_letter_code
_entity_poly.pdbx_strand_id
1 'polypeptide(L)'
;MTYYSPERKATLLKMLLPPLNLTVAEVCRREGVSDVSLYTWRKMASIQGSKVPEDIPLSDKWSAEARLTAVIETASLTQLELGEYCRRNGLYPEQINAWRQACISGQEAVQIQKMADHEQTRKDKKRIQELERELRRKDAALAETAALLVLRKKPQRLLGDRRRGQLTSLPERQLLVGWLIEAIVAGARKVRACQEVGLSLRTLQRWTQVPELKADARTTTLRPKPRNALSEIERQAIVTLCNSPIYAHLPPSQIVPRLADEARYLASEATFYRILRAAGQQHHRGRSRRPRRIVMPTTHAAQRPNQVWSWDITYLPSPIRGKYFYLYLIEDIYSRKAVGWEVYDEESGEKAAALLQRSVINEKCLREPLVLHSDNGAPMKSVTLLSKMYELGITPSRGRPRVSNDNPYSESLFRTLKYCPQWPLEGFASLDAARTWVRDFMRWYNSEHRHSRIRFVTPSERHGGQDHQILALRHELYERERRKRPERWSGQTRNWEPVGTVLLNPDRDQQSEQKAA
;
A
#
# COMPACT_ATOMS: atom_id res chain seq x y z
N MET A 1 -102.15 -20.70 14.98
CA MET A 1 -102.49 -20.77 13.55
C MET A 1 -103.99 -20.85 13.42
N THR A 2 -104.63 -19.90 12.73
CA THR A 2 -106.08 -19.87 12.52
C THR A 2 -106.50 -21.08 11.68
N TYR A 3 -107.35 -21.94 12.25
CA TYR A 3 -107.91 -23.09 11.54
C TYR A 3 -109.04 -22.63 10.61
N TYR A 4 -108.89 -22.87 9.30
CA TYR A 4 -109.93 -22.61 8.31
C TYR A 4 -110.60 -23.92 7.91
N SER A 5 -111.94 -23.98 8.01
CA SER A 5 -112.70 -25.16 7.61
C SER A 5 -112.57 -25.45 6.11
N PRO A 6 -112.70 -26.72 5.67
CA PRO A 6 -112.61 -27.09 4.26
C PRO A 6 -113.62 -26.33 3.38
N GLU A 7 -114.83 -26.12 3.91
CA GLU A 7 -115.88 -25.35 3.24
C GLU A 7 -115.46 -23.91 3.01
N ARG A 8 -114.88 -23.24 4.03
CA ARG A 8 -114.41 -21.86 3.91
C ARG A 8 -113.26 -21.74 2.90
N LYS A 9 -112.37 -22.72 2.82
CA LYS A 9 -111.31 -22.77 1.79
C LYS A 9 -111.91 -22.90 0.38
N ALA A 10 -112.93 -23.74 0.20
CA ALA A 10 -113.59 -23.92 -1.09
C ALA A 10 -114.33 -22.65 -1.54
N THR A 11 -114.98 -21.92 -0.62
CA THR A 11 -115.66 -20.65 -0.93
C THR A 11 -114.66 -19.58 -1.38
N LEU A 12 -113.52 -19.46 -0.68
CA LEU A 12 -112.48 -18.49 -1.03
C LEU A 12 -111.85 -18.79 -2.40
N LEU A 13 -111.62 -20.07 -2.72
CA LEU A 13 -111.14 -20.48 -4.04
C LEU A 13 -112.19 -20.24 -5.15
N LYS A 14 -113.49 -20.37 -4.85
CA LYS A 14 -114.56 -20.01 -5.80
C LYS A 14 -114.60 -18.52 -6.13
N MET A 15 -114.21 -17.64 -5.21
CA MET A 15 -114.13 -16.19 -5.48
C MET A 15 -113.07 -15.84 -6.54
N LEU A 16 -112.04 -16.69 -6.70
CA LEU A 16 -111.01 -16.57 -7.74
C LEU A 16 -111.49 -17.08 -9.11
N LEU A 17 -112.67 -17.69 -9.18
CA LEU A 17 -113.26 -18.27 -10.38
C LEU A 17 -114.50 -17.46 -10.84
N PRO A 18 -114.97 -17.64 -12.09
CA PRO A 18 -116.15 -16.94 -12.59
C PRO A 18 -117.42 -17.27 -11.77
N PRO A 19 -118.34 -16.31 -11.57
CA PRO A 19 -118.40 -14.98 -12.22
C PRO A 19 -117.58 -13.88 -11.53
N LEU A 20 -116.96 -14.13 -10.37
CA LEU A 20 -116.33 -13.08 -9.56
C LEU A 20 -114.91 -12.71 -10.02
N ASN A 21 -114.09 -13.69 -10.42
CA ASN A 21 -112.72 -13.49 -10.95
C ASN A 21 -111.84 -12.51 -10.13
N LEU A 22 -111.96 -12.52 -8.80
CA LEU A 22 -111.19 -11.60 -7.95
C LEU A 22 -109.72 -12.01 -7.90
N THR A 23 -108.82 -11.04 -7.78
CA THR A 23 -107.39 -11.32 -7.59
C THR A 23 -107.13 -11.86 -6.18
N VAL A 24 -106.04 -12.63 -6.00
CA VAL A 24 -105.63 -13.15 -4.68
C VAL A 24 -105.50 -12.02 -3.65
N ALA A 25 -104.95 -10.86 -4.05
CA ALA A 25 -104.78 -9.71 -3.19
C ALA A 25 -106.11 -9.04 -2.76
N GLU A 26 -107.16 -9.14 -3.59
CA GLU A 26 -108.50 -8.62 -3.27
C GLU A 26 -109.26 -9.56 -2.33
N VAL A 27 -109.20 -10.88 -2.57
CA VAL A 27 -109.82 -11.88 -1.69
C VAL A 27 -109.18 -11.83 -0.29
N CYS A 28 -107.86 -11.71 -0.22
CA CYS A 28 -107.13 -11.58 1.05
C CYS A 28 -107.55 -10.33 1.84
N ARG A 29 -107.70 -9.18 1.17
CA ARG A 29 -108.17 -7.94 1.82
C ARG A 29 -109.62 -8.03 2.30
N ARG A 30 -110.49 -8.62 1.49
CA ARG A 30 -111.93 -8.66 1.76
C ARG A 30 -112.29 -9.64 2.88
N GLU A 31 -111.68 -10.81 2.88
CA GLU A 31 -112.04 -11.92 3.78
C GLU A 31 -111.04 -12.09 4.93
N GLY A 32 -109.99 -11.26 4.97
CA GLY A 32 -109.00 -11.23 6.06
C GLY A 32 -108.10 -12.47 6.12
N VAL A 33 -107.79 -13.07 4.97
CA VAL A 33 -106.96 -14.30 4.89
C VAL A 33 -105.56 -13.96 4.38
N SER A 34 -104.53 -14.61 4.92
CA SER A 34 -103.15 -14.46 4.45
C SER A 34 -102.98 -14.90 3.01
N ASP A 35 -102.28 -14.06 2.24
CA ASP A 35 -101.81 -14.28 0.87
C ASP A 35 -101.09 -15.63 0.71
N VAL A 36 -100.15 -15.94 1.59
CA VAL A 36 -99.39 -17.21 1.57
C VAL A 36 -100.32 -18.41 1.69
N SER A 37 -101.33 -18.33 2.56
CA SER A 37 -102.31 -19.41 2.74
C SER A 37 -103.17 -19.62 1.49
N LEU A 38 -103.63 -18.53 0.87
CA LEU A 38 -104.46 -18.60 -0.34
C LEU A 38 -103.66 -19.13 -1.54
N TYR A 39 -102.39 -18.72 -1.71
CA TYR A 39 -101.50 -19.26 -2.74
C TYR A 39 -101.23 -20.75 -2.53
N THR A 40 -101.02 -21.18 -1.28
CA THR A 40 -100.79 -22.59 -0.97
C THR A 40 -102.03 -23.44 -1.29
N TRP A 41 -103.23 -22.97 -0.95
CA TRP A 41 -104.47 -23.67 -1.29
C TRP A 41 -104.75 -23.68 -2.80
N ARG A 42 -104.45 -22.58 -3.52
CA ARG A 42 -104.54 -22.52 -4.99
C ARG A 42 -103.61 -23.56 -5.63
N LYS A 43 -102.37 -23.67 -5.14
CA LYS A 43 -101.40 -24.67 -5.62
C LYS A 43 -101.85 -26.10 -5.33
N MET A 44 -102.36 -26.38 -4.12
CA MET A 44 -102.90 -27.69 -3.77
C MET A 44 -104.14 -28.06 -4.60
N ALA A 45 -105.02 -27.10 -4.89
CA ALA A 45 -106.20 -27.32 -5.72
C ALA A 45 -105.85 -27.57 -7.20
N SER A 46 -104.81 -26.91 -7.71
CA SER A 46 -104.27 -27.15 -9.07
C SER A 46 -103.68 -28.57 -9.19
N ILE A 47 -103.02 -29.08 -8.14
CA ILE A 47 -102.49 -30.44 -8.11
C ILE A 47 -103.61 -31.49 -8.06
N GLN A 48 -104.75 -31.19 -7.44
CA GLN A 48 -105.93 -32.08 -7.37
C GLN A 48 -106.86 -31.98 -8.60
N GLY A 49 -106.43 -31.34 -9.69
CA GLY A 49 -107.13 -31.37 -10.98
C GLY A 49 -108.27 -30.36 -11.14
N SER A 50 -108.46 -29.41 -10.21
CA SER A 50 -109.34 -28.26 -10.44
C SER A 50 -108.56 -27.12 -11.09
N LYS A 51 -108.98 -26.73 -12.32
CA LYS A 51 -108.37 -25.66 -13.11
C LYS A 51 -108.57 -24.29 -12.44
N VAL A 52 -107.62 -23.89 -11.60
CA VAL A 52 -107.43 -22.50 -11.20
C VAL A 52 -106.20 -21.99 -11.96
N PRO A 53 -106.34 -21.01 -12.89
CA PRO A 53 -105.22 -20.52 -13.70
C PRO A 53 -104.06 -20.05 -12.81
N GLU A 54 -102.80 -20.28 -13.16
CA GLU A 54 -101.60 -19.69 -12.54
C GLU A 54 -101.18 -18.41 -13.28
N ASP A 55 -100.78 -17.37 -12.55
CA ASP A 55 -100.25 -16.13 -13.13
C ASP A 55 -98.80 -16.35 -13.58
N ILE A 56 -98.60 -16.67 -14.86
CA ILE A 56 -97.28 -16.82 -15.50
C ILE A 56 -96.94 -15.51 -16.24
N PRO A 57 -95.80 -14.85 -15.95
CA PRO A 57 -95.32 -13.72 -16.75
C PRO A 57 -94.97 -14.15 -18.17
N LEU A 58 -95.51 -13.48 -19.20
CA LEU A 58 -95.42 -13.86 -20.62
C LEU A 58 -94.00 -13.86 -21.26
N SER A 59 -92.91 -13.70 -20.50
CA SER A 59 -91.58 -13.38 -21.06
C SER A 59 -90.67 -14.56 -21.44
N ASP A 60 -90.96 -15.81 -21.06
CA ASP A 60 -89.98 -16.92 -21.16
C ASP A 60 -90.25 -17.93 -22.30
N LYS A 61 -91.04 -17.56 -23.31
CA LYS A 61 -91.37 -18.43 -24.45
C LYS A 61 -90.39 -18.35 -25.65
N TRP A 62 -89.29 -17.58 -25.56
CA TRP A 62 -88.42 -17.26 -26.72
C TRP A 62 -86.95 -17.68 -26.52
N SER A 63 -86.41 -18.53 -27.41
CA SER A 63 -84.99 -18.95 -27.46
C SER A 63 -84.07 -17.82 -27.99
N ALA A 64 -82.75 -17.90 -27.76
CA ALA A 64 -81.81 -16.88 -28.25
C ALA A 64 -81.87 -16.68 -29.78
N GLU A 65 -82.08 -17.78 -30.52
CA GLU A 65 -82.29 -17.76 -31.97
C GLU A 65 -83.63 -17.12 -32.34
N ALA A 66 -84.72 -17.46 -31.65
CA ALA A 66 -86.03 -16.85 -31.90
C ALA A 66 -86.06 -15.35 -31.56
N ARG A 67 -85.34 -14.92 -30.50
CA ARG A 67 -85.16 -13.50 -30.16
C ARG A 67 -84.40 -12.75 -31.25
N LEU A 68 -83.35 -13.38 -31.80
CA LEU A 68 -82.58 -12.81 -32.91
C LEU A 68 -83.43 -12.68 -34.18
N THR A 69 -84.20 -13.71 -34.54
CA THR A 69 -85.11 -13.69 -35.70
C THR A 69 -86.15 -12.58 -35.56
N ALA A 70 -86.78 -12.45 -34.39
CA ALA A 70 -87.74 -11.37 -34.12
C ALA A 70 -87.09 -9.98 -34.23
N VAL A 71 -85.85 -9.80 -33.76
CA VAL A 71 -85.10 -8.52 -33.90
C VAL A 71 -84.77 -8.20 -35.35
N ILE A 72 -84.49 -9.22 -36.19
CA ILE A 72 -84.21 -9.07 -37.63
C ILE A 72 -85.48 -8.73 -38.41
N GLU A 73 -86.57 -9.48 -38.19
CA GLU A 73 -87.86 -9.25 -38.88
C GLU A 73 -88.44 -7.87 -38.57
N THR A 74 -88.20 -7.36 -37.37
CA THR A 74 -88.65 -6.03 -36.93
C THR A 74 -87.66 -4.90 -37.22
N ALA A 75 -86.53 -5.18 -37.88
CA ALA A 75 -85.50 -4.17 -38.17
C ALA A 75 -85.94 -3.14 -39.21
N SER A 76 -86.77 -3.53 -40.17
CA SER A 76 -87.24 -2.71 -41.29
C SER A 76 -88.67 -2.19 -41.14
N LEU A 77 -89.36 -2.53 -40.05
CA LEU A 77 -90.75 -2.14 -39.80
C LEU A 77 -90.84 -0.73 -39.21
N THR A 78 -91.85 0.03 -39.64
CA THR A 78 -92.19 1.34 -39.03
C THR A 78 -92.80 1.17 -37.63
N GLN A 79 -92.87 2.22 -36.82
CA GLN A 79 -93.41 2.13 -35.45
C GLN A 79 -94.85 1.59 -35.38
N LEU A 80 -95.66 1.87 -36.40
CA LEU A 80 -97.03 1.35 -36.52
C LEU A 80 -97.04 -0.16 -36.81
N GLU A 81 -96.23 -0.61 -37.77
CA GLU A 81 -96.10 -2.01 -38.16
C GLU A 81 -95.41 -2.86 -37.08
N LEU A 82 -94.45 -2.29 -36.36
CA LEU A 82 -93.80 -2.92 -35.21
C LEU A 82 -94.81 -3.15 -34.07
N GLY A 83 -95.74 -2.21 -33.87
CA GLY A 83 -96.86 -2.37 -32.95
C GLY A 83 -97.83 -3.49 -33.35
N GLU A 84 -98.11 -3.66 -34.64
CA GLU A 84 -98.93 -4.78 -35.14
C GLU A 84 -98.23 -6.13 -35.04
N TYR A 85 -96.94 -6.19 -35.38
CA TYR A 85 -96.12 -7.40 -35.22
C TYR A 85 -96.03 -7.83 -33.76
N CYS A 86 -95.80 -6.87 -32.85
CA CYS A 86 -95.79 -7.07 -31.41
C CYS A 86 -97.14 -7.65 -30.90
N ARG A 87 -98.27 -7.09 -31.36
CA ARG A 87 -99.61 -7.59 -31.03
C ARG A 87 -99.85 -9.01 -31.56
N ARG A 88 -99.42 -9.31 -32.78
CA ARG A 88 -99.60 -10.63 -33.41
C ARG A 88 -98.77 -11.74 -32.74
N ASN A 89 -97.56 -11.40 -32.30
CA ASN A 89 -96.62 -12.34 -31.69
C ASN A 89 -96.60 -12.31 -30.15
N GLY A 90 -97.45 -11.49 -29.52
CA GLY A 90 -97.56 -11.38 -28.07
C GLY A 90 -96.33 -10.77 -27.39
N LEU A 91 -95.63 -9.88 -28.08
CA LEU A 91 -94.42 -9.20 -27.60
C LEU A 91 -94.69 -7.71 -27.34
N TYR A 92 -93.89 -7.10 -26.46
CA TYR A 92 -93.88 -5.65 -26.29
C TYR A 92 -92.71 -5.03 -27.09
N PRO A 93 -92.90 -3.84 -27.70
CA PRO A 93 -91.83 -3.12 -28.41
C PRO A 93 -90.55 -2.94 -27.57
N GLU A 94 -90.71 -2.75 -26.26
CA GLU A 94 -89.62 -2.60 -25.29
C GLU A 94 -88.77 -3.88 -25.17
N GLN A 95 -89.38 -5.06 -25.29
CA GLN A 95 -88.65 -6.34 -25.22
C GLN A 95 -87.78 -6.56 -26.45
N ILE A 96 -88.29 -6.23 -27.63
CA ILE A 96 -87.54 -6.31 -28.89
C ILE A 96 -86.37 -5.32 -28.86
N ASN A 97 -86.59 -4.11 -28.36
CA ASN A 97 -85.52 -3.13 -28.16
C ASN A 97 -84.48 -3.59 -27.14
N ALA A 98 -84.90 -4.20 -26.01
CA ALA A 98 -83.99 -4.76 -25.02
C ALA A 98 -83.14 -5.91 -25.59
N TRP A 99 -83.72 -6.79 -26.42
CA TRP A 99 -82.99 -7.86 -27.09
C TRP A 99 -82.03 -7.33 -28.15
N ARG A 100 -82.44 -6.32 -28.94
CA ARG A 100 -81.56 -5.62 -29.87
C ARG A 100 -80.35 -5.01 -29.16
N GLN A 101 -80.57 -4.32 -28.05
CA GLN A 101 -79.48 -3.74 -27.24
C GLN A 101 -78.55 -4.81 -26.66
N ALA A 102 -79.11 -5.92 -26.14
CA ALA A 102 -78.32 -7.03 -25.63
C ALA A 102 -77.43 -7.68 -26.70
N CYS A 103 -77.92 -7.83 -27.94
CA CYS A 103 -77.13 -8.33 -29.08
C CYS A 103 -75.97 -7.39 -29.42
N ILE A 104 -76.21 -6.08 -29.46
CA ILE A 104 -75.18 -5.07 -29.72
C ILE A 104 -74.12 -5.10 -28.61
N SER A 105 -74.54 -5.04 -27.33
CA SER A 105 -73.63 -5.03 -26.19
C SER A 105 -72.83 -6.33 -26.03
N GLY A 106 -73.42 -7.48 -26.39
CA GLY A 106 -72.73 -8.78 -26.33
C GLY A 106 -71.59 -8.88 -27.34
N GLN A 107 -71.77 -8.30 -28.53
CA GLN A 107 -70.74 -8.27 -29.56
C GLN A 107 -69.61 -7.29 -29.23
N GLU A 108 -69.95 -6.15 -28.61
CA GLU A 108 -68.97 -5.20 -28.03
C GLU A 108 -68.17 -5.85 -26.90
N ALA A 109 -68.80 -6.58 -25.97
CA ALA A 109 -68.12 -7.27 -24.87
C ALA A 109 -67.14 -8.35 -25.36
N VAL A 110 -67.52 -9.12 -26.39
CA VAL A 110 -66.63 -10.12 -27.01
C VAL A 110 -65.44 -9.45 -27.72
N GLN A 111 -65.63 -8.30 -28.36
CA GLN A 111 -64.53 -7.54 -28.96
C GLN A 111 -63.58 -6.98 -27.89
N ILE A 112 -64.12 -6.41 -26.81
CA ILE A 112 -63.33 -5.92 -25.67
C ILE A 112 -62.52 -7.04 -25.04
N GLN A 113 -63.12 -8.23 -24.85
CA GLN A 113 -62.41 -9.40 -24.31
C GLN A 113 -61.27 -9.86 -25.24
N LYS A 114 -61.51 -9.95 -26.56
CA LYS A 114 -60.46 -10.31 -27.53
C LYS A 114 -59.32 -9.30 -27.56
N MET A 115 -59.63 -8.00 -27.43
CA MET A 115 -58.60 -6.95 -27.34
C MET A 115 -57.78 -7.08 -26.05
N ALA A 116 -58.43 -7.37 -24.91
CA ALA A 116 -57.77 -7.61 -23.64
C ALA A 116 -56.86 -8.86 -23.67
N ASP A 117 -57.33 -9.97 -24.24
CA ASP A 117 -56.56 -11.21 -24.39
C ASP A 117 -55.33 -11.01 -25.31
N HIS A 118 -55.49 -10.21 -26.38
CA HIS A 118 -54.39 -9.86 -27.27
C HIS A 118 -53.35 -8.97 -26.57
N GLU A 119 -53.81 -8.00 -25.77
CA GLU A 119 -52.93 -7.15 -24.96
C GLU A 119 -52.18 -7.98 -23.90
N GLN A 120 -52.86 -8.92 -23.24
CA GLN A 120 -52.28 -9.84 -22.27
C GLN A 120 -51.22 -10.73 -22.93
N THR A 121 -51.53 -11.35 -24.07
CA THR A 121 -50.58 -12.16 -24.84
C THR A 121 -49.34 -11.35 -25.24
N ARG A 122 -49.52 -10.07 -25.60
CA ARG A 122 -48.40 -9.16 -25.94
C ARG A 122 -47.55 -8.86 -24.71
N LYS A 123 -48.15 -8.64 -23.53
CA LYS A 123 -47.44 -8.46 -22.26
C LYS A 123 -46.65 -9.71 -21.87
N ASP A 124 -47.26 -10.89 -22.00
CA ASP A 124 -46.62 -12.17 -21.67
C ASP A 124 -45.43 -12.47 -22.59
N LYS A 125 -45.57 -12.23 -23.91
CA LYS A 125 -44.45 -12.35 -24.85
C LYS A 125 -43.27 -11.43 -24.50
N LYS A 126 -43.55 -10.18 -24.13
CA LYS A 126 -42.51 -9.25 -23.65
C LYS A 126 -41.85 -9.79 -22.38
N ARG A 127 -42.64 -10.30 -21.43
CA ARG A 127 -42.14 -10.85 -20.17
C ARG A 127 -41.25 -12.07 -20.38
N ILE A 128 -41.63 -12.98 -21.27
CA ILE A 128 -40.81 -14.16 -21.63
C ILE A 128 -39.47 -13.69 -22.22
N GLN A 129 -39.48 -12.73 -23.16
CA GLN A 129 -38.24 -12.21 -23.73
C GLN A 129 -37.33 -11.54 -22.70
N GLU A 130 -37.90 -10.82 -21.72
CA GLU A 130 -37.16 -10.25 -20.60
C GLU A 130 -36.54 -11.34 -19.71
N LEU A 131 -37.32 -12.36 -19.35
CA LEU A 131 -36.87 -13.49 -18.54
C LEU A 131 -35.77 -14.30 -19.24
N GLU A 132 -35.89 -14.54 -20.55
CA GLU A 132 -34.85 -15.22 -21.34
C GLU A 132 -33.56 -14.40 -21.44
N ARG A 133 -33.65 -13.06 -21.49
CA ARG A 133 -32.47 -12.19 -21.43
C ARG A 133 -31.83 -12.23 -20.05
N GLU A 134 -32.64 -12.23 -18.99
CA GLU A 134 -32.17 -12.31 -17.62
C GLU A 134 -31.50 -13.66 -17.33
N LEU A 135 -32.11 -14.76 -17.79
CA LEU A 135 -31.55 -16.11 -17.67
C LEU A 135 -30.19 -16.21 -18.36
N ARG A 136 -30.10 -15.79 -19.63
CA ARG A 136 -28.82 -15.74 -20.36
C ARG A 136 -27.75 -14.91 -19.65
N ARG A 137 -28.14 -13.79 -19.06
CA ARG A 137 -27.22 -12.94 -18.27
C ARG A 137 -26.75 -13.64 -17.00
N LYS A 138 -27.66 -14.34 -16.29
CA LYS A 138 -27.33 -15.10 -15.08
C LYS A 138 -26.46 -16.32 -15.38
N ASP A 139 -26.77 -17.07 -16.45
CA ASP A 139 -25.98 -18.23 -16.88
C ASP A 139 -24.56 -17.81 -17.30
N ALA A 140 -24.43 -16.72 -18.05
CA ALA A 140 -23.11 -16.17 -18.41
C ALA A 140 -22.31 -15.71 -17.18
N ALA A 141 -22.98 -15.10 -16.19
CA ALA A 141 -22.34 -14.72 -14.93
C ALA A 141 -21.90 -15.95 -14.11
N LEU A 142 -22.73 -16.99 -14.06
CA LEU A 142 -22.43 -18.24 -13.38
C LEU A 142 -21.23 -18.94 -14.04
N ALA A 143 -21.23 -19.06 -15.38
CA ALA A 143 -20.12 -19.60 -16.15
C ALA A 143 -18.81 -18.84 -15.89
N GLU A 144 -18.85 -17.50 -15.90
CA GLU A 144 -17.70 -16.66 -15.57
C GLU A 144 -17.19 -16.94 -14.13
N THR A 145 -18.08 -17.00 -13.14
CA THR A 145 -17.67 -17.28 -11.75
C THR A 145 -17.10 -18.69 -11.57
N ALA A 146 -17.69 -19.70 -12.20
CA ALA A 146 -17.21 -21.08 -12.14
C ALA A 146 -15.82 -21.20 -12.79
N ALA A 147 -15.64 -20.60 -13.97
CA ALA A 147 -14.36 -20.58 -14.68
C ALA A 147 -13.26 -19.88 -13.86
N LEU A 148 -13.56 -18.74 -13.22
CA LEU A 148 -12.61 -18.03 -12.37
C LEU A 148 -12.26 -18.82 -11.09
N LEU A 149 -13.22 -19.52 -10.47
CA LEU A 149 -12.95 -20.35 -9.29
C LEU A 149 -12.03 -21.53 -9.61
N VAL A 150 -12.25 -22.20 -10.74
CA VAL A 150 -11.36 -23.27 -11.22
C VAL A 150 -9.97 -22.71 -11.52
N LEU A 151 -9.91 -21.57 -12.22
CA LEU A 151 -8.67 -20.87 -12.54
C LEU A 151 -7.91 -20.41 -11.31
N ARG A 152 -8.58 -20.07 -10.20
CA ARG A 152 -7.90 -19.68 -8.95
C ARG A 152 -7.24 -20.89 -8.26
N LYS A 153 -7.92 -22.04 -8.24
CA LYS A 153 -7.43 -23.24 -7.55
C LYS A 153 -6.23 -23.91 -8.23
N LYS A 154 -6.20 -23.97 -9.57
CA LYS A 154 -5.13 -24.69 -10.32
C LYS A 154 -3.73 -24.07 -10.09
N PRO A 155 -3.50 -22.75 -10.28
CA PRO A 155 -2.21 -22.12 -10.04
C PRO A 155 -1.84 -22.07 -8.57
N GLN A 156 -2.80 -21.83 -7.66
CA GLN A 156 -2.50 -21.75 -6.22
C GLN A 156 -1.96 -23.08 -5.68
N ARG A 157 -2.50 -24.21 -6.17
CA ARG A 157 -2.03 -25.56 -5.78
C ARG A 157 -0.65 -25.90 -6.32
N LEU A 158 -0.32 -25.46 -7.54
CA LEU A 158 0.90 -25.89 -8.26
C LEU A 158 2.04 -24.88 -8.18
N LEU A 159 1.75 -23.59 -8.07
CA LEU A 159 2.70 -22.48 -8.17
C LEU A 159 2.67 -21.53 -6.95
N GLY A 160 1.75 -21.74 -6.00
CA GLY A 160 1.57 -20.89 -4.82
C GLY A 160 1.04 -19.49 -5.12
N ASP A 161 1.12 -18.59 -4.13
CA ASP A 161 0.67 -17.20 -4.26
C ASP A 161 1.65 -16.37 -5.10
N ARG A 162 1.22 -15.95 -6.30
CA ARG A 162 2.04 -15.18 -7.23
C ARG A 162 1.90 -13.68 -7.00
N ARG A 163 3.02 -12.95 -7.14
CA ARG A 163 3.04 -11.48 -7.09
C ARG A 163 3.27 -10.89 -8.47
N ARG A 164 2.64 -9.74 -8.73
CA ARG A 164 2.87 -8.98 -9.96
C ARG A 164 4.37 -8.70 -10.14
N GLY A 165 4.90 -9.02 -11.32
CA GLY A 165 6.30 -8.78 -11.68
C GLY A 165 7.28 -9.91 -11.35
N GLN A 166 6.81 -11.01 -10.75
CA GLN A 166 7.63 -12.20 -10.50
C GLN A 166 8.21 -12.79 -11.80
N LEU A 167 9.43 -13.34 -11.73
CA LEU A 167 10.03 -14.07 -12.85
C LEU A 167 9.22 -15.35 -13.12
N THR A 168 8.84 -15.59 -14.37
CA THR A 168 8.03 -16.77 -14.73
C THR A 168 8.85 -17.64 -15.66
N SER A 169 9.19 -18.84 -15.21
CA SER A 169 9.92 -19.83 -16.01
C SER A 169 9.11 -20.23 -17.26
N LEU A 170 9.78 -20.78 -18.29
CA LEU A 170 9.09 -21.21 -19.50
C LEU A 170 8.00 -22.28 -19.24
N PRO A 171 8.25 -23.33 -18.43
CA PRO A 171 7.21 -24.31 -18.08
C PRO A 171 6.02 -23.68 -17.36
N GLU A 172 6.28 -22.75 -16.44
CA GLU A 172 5.21 -22.00 -15.77
C GLU A 172 4.39 -21.16 -16.76
N ARG A 173 5.02 -20.49 -17.72
CA ARG A 173 4.30 -19.70 -18.74
C ARG A 173 3.35 -20.57 -19.55
N GLN A 174 3.79 -21.76 -19.95
CA GLN A 174 2.96 -22.70 -20.72
C GLN A 174 1.73 -23.12 -19.92
N LEU A 175 1.90 -23.51 -18.65
CA LEU A 175 0.79 -23.86 -17.77
C LEU A 175 -0.18 -22.70 -17.56
N LEU A 176 0.34 -21.49 -17.27
CA LEU A 176 -0.48 -20.31 -17.03
C LEU A 176 -1.27 -19.89 -18.27
N VAL A 177 -0.66 -19.91 -19.45
CA VAL A 177 -1.36 -19.60 -20.71
C VAL A 177 -2.41 -20.66 -21.02
N GLY A 178 -2.10 -21.94 -20.81
CA GLY A 178 -3.06 -23.03 -20.97
C GLY A 178 -4.30 -22.86 -20.09
N TRP A 179 -4.11 -22.62 -18.79
CA TRP A 179 -5.23 -22.39 -17.86
C TRP A 179 -6.01 -21.12 -18.16
N LEU A 180 -5.33 -20.04 -18.58
CA LEU A 180 -6.00 -18.80 -18.98
C LEU A 180 -6.87 -19.01 -20.22
N ILE A 181 -6.38 -19.73 -21.24
CA ILE A 181 -7.15 -20.06 -22.44
C ILE A 181 -8.36 -20.93 -22.07
N GLU A 182 -8.16 -21.97 -21.25
CA GLU A 182 -9.22 -22.86 -20.77
C GLU A 182 -10.33 -22.06 -20.04
N ALA A 183 -9.96 -21.14 -19.15
CA ALA A 183 -10.91 -20.29 -18.44
C ALA A 183 -11.64 -19.31 -19.38
N ILE A 184 -10.96 -18.76 -20.38
CA ILE A 184 -11.58 -17.88 -21.38
C ILE A 184 -12.59 -18.65 -22.24
N VAL A 185 -12.26 -19.86 -22.67
CA VAL A 185 -13.17 -20.75 -23.42
C VAL A 185 -14.37 -21.14 -22.56
N ALA A 186 -14.18 -21.35 -21.25
CA ALA A 186 -15.25 -21.60 -20.28
C ALA A 186 -16.13 -20.37 -19.96
N GLY A 187 -15.87 -19.21 -20.58
CA GLY A 187 -16.71 -18.00 -20.45
C GLY A 187 -16.15 -16.89 -19.57
N ALA A 188 -14.92 -17.02 -19.03
CA ALA A 188 -14.31 -15.96 -18.24
C ALA A 188 -13.83 -14.79 -19.11
N ARG A 189 -14.04 -13.56 -18.64
CA ARG A 189 -13.44 -12.38 -19.30
C ARG A 189 -11.92 -12.39 -19.13
N LYS A 190 -11.20 -12.14 -20.23
CA LYS A 190 -9.72 -12.09 -20.26
C LYS A 190 -9.09 -11.26 -19.14
N VAL A 191 -9.67 -10.10 -18.83
CA VAL A 191 -9.15 -9.21 -17.78
C VAL A 191 -9.27 -9.83 -16.39
N ARG A 192 -10.43 -10.42 -16.07
CA ARG A 192 -10.66 -11.06 -14.76
C ARG A 192 -9.83 -12.33 -14.60
N ALA A 193 -9.74 -13.15 -15.65
CA ALA A 193 -8.90 -14.33 -15.66
C ALA A 193 -7.42 -13.98 -15.39
N CYS A 194 -6.89 -12.93 -16.04
CA CYS A 194 -5.53 -12.45 -15.78
C CYS A 194 -5.34 -11.96 -14.33
N GLN A 195 -6.33 -11.29 -13.74
CA GLN A 195 -6.27 -10.77 -12.37
C GLN A 195 -6.16 -11.90 -11.34
N GLU A 196 -6.93 -12.98 -11.48
CA GLU A 196 -6.89 -14.15 -10.59
C GLU A 196 -5.50 -14.82 -10.54
N VAL A 197 -4.74 -14.74 -11.63
CA VAL A 197 -3.41 -15.35 -11.78
C VAL A 197 -2.28 -14.36 -11.46
N GLY A 198 -2.61 -13.10 -11.14
CA GLY A 198 -1.63 -12.05 -10.84
C GLY A 198 -0.87 -11.53 -12.08
N LEU A 199 -1.46 -11.66 -13.27
CA LEU A 199 -0.91 -11.22 -14.54
C LEU A 199 -1.67 -10.00 -15.10
N SER A 200 -0.99 -9.18 -15.90
CA SER A 200 -1.67 -8.11 -16.64
C SER A 200 -2.11 -8.62 -18.02
N LEU A 201 -3.22 -8.08 -18.55
CA LEU A 201 -3.68 -8.41 -19.91
C LEU A 201 -2.56 -8.19 -20.95
N ARG A 202 -1.79 -7.10 -20.82
CA ARG A 202 -0.64 -6.81 -21.70
C ARG A 202 0.44 -7.89 -21.62
N THR A 203 0.66 -8.49 -20.46
CA THR A 203 1.63 -9.58 -20.28
C THR A 203 1.18 -10.83 -21.02
N LEU A 204 -0.10 -11.20 -20.89
CA LEU A 204 -0.68 -12.34 -21.63
C LEU A 204 -0.58 -12.10 -23.15
N GLN A 205 -1.03 -10.94 -23.63
CA GLN A 205 -0.95 -10.58 -25.05
C GLN A 205 0.47 -10.67 -25.59
N ARG A 206 1.47 -10.17 -24.85
CA ARG A 206 2.88 -10.25 -25.24
C ARG A 206 3.39 -11.70 -25.27
N TRP A 207 2.94 -12.57 -24.37
CA TRP A 207 3.32 -13.97 -24.37
C TRP A 207 2.69 -14.74 -25.54
N THR A 208 1.48 -14.37 -25.95
CA THR A 208 0.73 -15.04 -27.03
C THR A 208 0.87 -14.36 -28.40
N GLN A 209 1.71 -13.32 -28.52
CA GLN A 209 1.93 -12.60 -29.79
C GLN A 209 2.72 -13.44 -30.79
N VAL A 210 3.55 -14.36 -30.31
CA VAL A 210 4.36 -15.27 -31.11
C VAL A 210 3.75 -16.67 -31.00
N PRO A 211 3.72 -17.49 -32.08
CA PRO A 211 3.13 -18.83 -32.05
C PRO A 211 3.74 -19.74 -30.97
N GLU A 212 5.04 -19.55 -30.69
CA GLU A 212 5.75 -20.24 -29.63
C GLU A 212 6.01 -19.33 -28.43
N LEU A 213 5.68 -19.84 -27.24
CA LEU A 213 5.95 -19.19 -25.96
C LEU A 213 7.46 -19.11 -25.72
N LYS A 214 8.00 -17.89 -25.64
CA LYS A 214 9.41 -17.65 -25.32
C LYS A 214 9.66 -17.60 -23.81
N ALA A 215 10.86 -17.99 -23.40
CA ALA A 215 11.32 -17.88 -22.01
C ALA A 215 11.39 -16.41 -21.54
N ASP A 216 11.52 -16.20 -20.22
CA ASP A 216 11.66 -14.86 -19.67
C ASP A 216 13.01 -14.24 -20.04
N ALA A 217 12.98 -13.33 -21.00
CA ALA A 217 14.19 -12.67 -21.45
C ALA A 217 14.73 -11.63 -20.45
N ARG A 218 14.07 -11.32 -19.33
CA ARG A 218 14.55 -10.27 -18.41
C ARG A 218 15.95 -10.52 -17.85
N THR A 219 16.35 -11.79 -17.75
CA THR A 219 17.67 -12.24 -17.31
C THR A 219 18.69 -12.33 -18.45
N THR A 220 18.23 -12.61 -19.68
CA THR A 220 19.09 -12.82 -20.86
C THR A 220 19.15 -11.64 -21.81
N THR A 221 18.34 -10.59 -21.59
CA THR A 221 18.32 -9.38 -22.40
C THR A 221 19.66 -8.68 -22.25
N LEU A 222 20.41 -8.59 -23.35
CA LEU A 222 21.58 -7.74 -23.45
C LEU A 222 21.15 -6.28 -23.31
N ARG A 223 21.39 -5.69 -22.14
CA ARG A 223 21.12 -4.27 -21.91
C ARG A 223 22.30 -3.48 -22.44
N PRO A 224 22.07 -2.40 -23.23
CA PRO A 224 23.16 -1.56 -23.68
C PRO A 224 23.90 -0.97 -22.48
N LYS A 225 25.23 -0.83 -22.61
CA LYS A 225 26.03 -0.15 -21.58
C LYS A 225 25.50 1.28 -21.43
N PRO A 226 25.25 1.75 -20.19
CA PRO A 226 24.75 3.10 -20.00
C PRO A 226 25.79 4.12 -20.46
N ARG A 227 25.34 5.22 -21.09
CA ARG A 227 26.21 6.23 -21.72
C ARG A 227 27.20 6.88 -20.74
N ASN A 228 26.88 6.91 -19.45
CA ASN A 228 27.71 7.49 -18.39
C ASN A 228 28.70 6.49 -17.76
N ALA A 229 28.80 5.25 -18.28
CA ALA A 229 29.77 4.28 -17.80
C ALA A 229 31.21 4.75 -18.05
N LEU A 230 32.10 4.44 -17.10
CA LEU A 230 33.55 4.58 -17.30
C LEU A 230 34.01 3.61 -18.40
N SER A 231 34.91 4.08 -19.26
CA SER A 231 35.60 3.23 -20.24
C SER A 231 36.52 2.23 -19.54
N GLU A 232 36.94 1.19 -20.26
CA GLU A 232 37.84 0.19 -19.68
C GLU A 232 39.22 0.79 -19.36
N ILE A 233 39.67 1.76 -20.17
CA ILE A 233 40.91 2.50 -19.93
C ILE A 233 40.81 3.31 -18.63
N GLU A 234 39.69 4.01 -18.41
CA GLU A 234 39.45 4.77 -17.18
C GLU A 234 39.41 3.84 -15.95
N ARG A 235 38.80 2.65 -16.08
CA ARG A 235 38.77 1.63 -15.02
C ARG A 235 40.15 1.10 -14.69
N GLN A 236 40.93 0.76 -15.72
CA GLN A 236 42.28 0.26 -15.53
C GLN A 236 43.19 1.31 -14.90
N ALA A 237 43.04 2.59 -15.28
CA ALA A 237 43.78 3.69 -14.65
C ALA A 237 43.51 3.78 -13.13
N ILE A 238 42.26 3.59 -12.70
CA ILE A 238 41.90 3.56 -11.27
C ILE A 238 42.53 2.36 -10.56
N VAL A 239 42.50 1.17 -11.17
CA VAL A 239 43.10 -0.06 -10.60
C VAL A 239 44.62 0.09 -10.49
N THR A 240 45.28 0.56 -11.55
CA THR A 240 46.73 0.79 -11.56
C THR A 240 47.14 1.82 -10.51
N LEU A 241 46.38 2.92 -10.37
CA LEU A 241 46.61 3.92 -9.34
C LEU A 241 46.48 3.31 -7.94
N CYS A 242 45.41 2.57 -7.66
CA CYS A 242 45.18 1.97 -6.34
C CYS A 242 46.27 0.96 -5.97
N ASN A 243 46.85 0.26 -6.95
CA ASN A 243 47.91 -0.72 -6.72
C ASN A 243 49.32 -0.11 -6.75
N SER A 244 49.47 1.21 -6.93
CA SER A 244 50.77 1.85 -6.86
C SER A 244 51.32 1.81 -5.42
N PRO A 245 52.65 1.79 -5.22
CA PRO A 245 53.25 1.73 -3.88
C PRO A 245 52.75 2.81 -2.92
N ILE A 246 52.45 4.00 -3.46
CA ILE A 246 51.97 5.16 -2.71
C ILE A 246 50.54 4.94 -2.18
N TYR A 247 49.67 4.25 -2.94
CA TYR A 247 48.24 4.14 -2.63
C TYR A 247 47.78 2.74 -2.21
N ALA A 248 48.56 1.69 -2.46
CA ALA A 248 48.20 0.29 -2.19
C ALA A 248 47.77 0.03 -0.74
N HIS A 249 48.39 0.73 0.20
CA HIS A 249 48.10 0.60 1.62
C HIS A 249 46.95 1.51 2.09
N LEU A 250 46.32 2.30 1.22
CA LEU A 250 45.28 3.27 1.58
C LEU A 250 43.88 2.83 1.09
N PRO A 251 42.80 3.09 1.84
CA PRO A 251 41.44 2.88 1.36
C PRO A 251 41.03 3.98 0.36
N PRO A 252 40.05 3.74 -0.53
CA PRO A 252 39.52 4.76 -1.44
C PRO A 252 39.11 6.07 -0.77
N SER A 253 38.61 5.99 0.47
CA SER A 253 38.26 7.17 1.28
C SER A 253 39.44 8.11 1.56
N GLN A 254 40.68 7.59 1.54
CA GLN A 254 41.92 8.36 1.68
C GLN A 254 42.54 8.74 0.33
N ILE A 255 42.44 7.84 -0.66
CA ILE A 255 43.00 8.05 -2.01
C ILE A 255 42.29 9.20 -2.73
N VAL A 256 40.95 9.21 -2.72
CA VAL A 256 40.17 10.21 -3.46
C VAL A 256 40.46 11.65 -2.99
N PRO A 257 40.51 11.96 -1.67
CA PRO A 257 40.96 13.27 -1.20
C PRO A 257 42.41 13.61 -1.56
N ARG A 258 43.34 12.64 -1.51
CA ARG A 258 44.74 12.84 -1.92
C ARG A 258 44.85 13.26 -3.38
N LEU A 259 44.11 12.59 -4.28
CA LEU A 259 44.05 12.99 -5.68
C LEU A 259 43.45 14.39 -5.85
N ALA A 260 42.43 14.72 -5.06
CA ALA A 260 41.82 16.05 -5.11
C ALA A 260 42.81 17.16 -4.71
N ASP A 261 43.70 16.90 -3.74
CA ASP A 261 44.81 17.81 -3.38
C ASP A 261 45.80 18.00 -4.52
N GLU A 262 46.04 16.96 -5.33
CA GLU A 262 46.82 17.01 -6.57
C GLU A 262 46.04 17.63 -7.75
N ALA A 263 44.85 18.20 -7.52
CA ALA A 263 43.93 18.71 -8.54
C ALA A 263 43.50 17.67 -9.59
N ARG A 264 43.52 16.38 -9.24
CA ARG A 264 43.16 15.24 -10.10
C ARG A 264 41.85 14.60 -9.67
N TYR A 265 40.97 14.32 -10.63
CA TYR A 265 39.73 13.60 -10.40
C TYR A 265 39.59 12.46 -11.41
N LEU A 266 39.38 11.24 -10.90
CA LEU A 266 39.14 10.05 -11.74
C LEU A 266 37.68 9.59 -11.66
N ALA A 267 37.17 9.42 -10.45
CA ALA A 267 35.80 9.00 -10.19
C ALA A 267 35.40 9.24 -8.72
N SER A 268 34.11 9.07 -8.41
CA SER A 268 33.61 9.14 -7.04
C SER A 268 34.11 7.96 -6.18
N GLU A 269 34.14 8.14 -4.86
CA GLU A 269 34.55 7.11 -3.89
C GLU A 269 33.75 5.81 -4.05
N ALA A 270 32.42 5.91 -4.23
CA ALA A 270 31.56 4.76 -4.49
C ALA A 270 31.96 4.01 -5.78
N THR A 271 32.44 4.74 -6.78
CA THR A 271 32.90 4.16 -8.04
C THR A 271 34.25 3.46 -7.86
N PHE A 272 35.18 4.03 -7.09
CA PHE A 272 36.41 3.34 -6.69
C PHE A 272 36.09 2.02 -5.99
N TYR A 273 35.19 2.02 -4.99
CA TYR A 273 34.79 0.79 -4.30
C TYR A 273 34.15 -0.23 -5.24
N ARG A 274 33.29 0.19 -6.17
CA ARG A 274 32.68 -0.70 -7.16
C ARG A 274 33.71 -1.34 -8.09
N ILE A 275 34.71 -0.58 -8.52
CA ILE A 275 35.78 -1.06 -9.41
C ILE A 275 36.67 -2.04 -8.64
N LEU A 276 37.12 -1.69 -7.43
CA LEU A 276 37.96 -2.59 -6.62
C LEU A 276 37.21 -3.87 -6.24
N ARG A 277 35.91 -3.80 -5.97
CA ARG A 277 35.08 -5.00 -5.75
C ARG A 277 35.03 -5.89 -6.98
N ALA A 278 34.82 -5.30 -8.16
CA ALA A 278 34.81 -6.04 -9.42
C ALA A 278 36.18 -6.68 -9.74
N ALA A 279 37.26 -6.04 -9.31
CA ALA A 279 38.63 -6.56 -9.42
C ALA A 279 39.01 -7.54 -8.28
N GLY A 280 38.11 -7.83 -7.33
CA GLY A 280 38.38 -8.71 -6.19
C GLY A 280 39.32 -8.14 -5.12
N GLN A 281 39.63 -6.84 -5.17
CA GLN A 281 40.62 -6.17 -4.31
C GLN A 281 40.00 -5.52 -3.05
N GLN A 282 38.71 -5.73 -2.79
CA GLN A 282 38.02 -5.19 -1.61
C GLN A 282 38.06 -6.20 -0.45
N HIS A 283 39.16 -6.24 0.31
CA HIS A 283 39.27 -7.06 1.51
C HIS A 283 38.99 -6.25 2.79
N HIS A 284 38.30 -6.87 3.75
CA HIS A 284 38.11 -6.27 5.07
C HIS A 284 39.45 -6.24 5.82
N ARG A 285 39.88 -5.04 6.23
CA ARG A 285 41.05 -4.86 7.08
C ARG A 285 40.68 -5.16 8.54
N GLY A 286 41.01 -6.36 8.99
CA GLY A 286 40.97 -6.74 10.41
C GLY A 286 39.60 -7.01 11.04
N ARG A 287 39.61 -7.37 12.32
CA ARG A 287 38.44 -7.73 13.13
C ARG A 287 37.74 -6.46 13.63
N SER A 288 36.77 -5.92 12.88
CA SER A 288 35.91 -4.83 13.34
C SER A 288 34.80 -5.35 14.26
N ARG A 289 34.67 -4.80 15.48
CA ARG A 289 33.46 -5.01 16.30
C ARG A 289 32.28 -4.24 15.70
N ARG A 290 31.05 -4.72 15.94
CA ARG A 290 29.82 -4.05 15.49
C ARG A 290 29.62 -2.72 16.25
N PRO A 291 29.21 -1.63 15.57
CA PRO A 291 28.91 -0.36 16.24
C PRO A 291 27.75 -0.53 17.26
N ARG A 292 27.91 0.02 18.46
CA ARG A 292 26.82 0.20 19.43
C ARG A 292 26.40 1.68 19.46
N ARG A 293 25.11 1.97 19.57
CA ARG A 293 24.59 3.33 19.79
C ARG A 293 24.47 3.61 21.28
N ILE A 294 24.94 4.78 21.70
CA ILE A 294 24.89 5.28 23.08
C ILE A 294 24.37 6.72 23.05
N VAL A 295 23.60 7.11 24.07
CA VAL A 295 23.10 8.49 24.28
C VAL A 295 24.02 9.19 25.28
N MET A 296 24.39 10.45 25.03
CA MET A 296 25.38 11.21 25.80
C MET A 296 24.80 12.56 26.29
N PRO A 297 25.13 13.02 27.51
CA PRO A 297 24.85 14.38 27.96
C PRO A 297 26.06 15.21 28.48
N THR A 298 25.89 16.54 28.39
CA THR A 298 26.67 17.73 28.84
C THR A 298 27.93 18.10 28.05
N THR A 299 27.96 19.36 27.62
CA THR A 299 28.61 19.78 26.37
C THR A 299 29.69 20.85 26.59
N HIS A 300 30.93 20.55 26.21
CA HIS A 300 31.94 21.57 25.89
C HIS A 300 32.02 21.71 24.37
N ALA A 301 32.10 22.95 23.89
CA ALA A 301 32.17 23.28 22.47
C ALA A 301 33.55 23.88 22.14
N ALA A 302 34.21 23.34 21.12
CA ALA A 302 35.44 23.88 20.57
C ALA A 302 35.16 24.51 19.20
N GLN A 303 35.39 25.81 19.08
CA GLN A 303 35.25 26.60 17.86
C GLN A 303 36.60 26.87 17.18
N ARG A 304 37.68 26.80 17.93
CA ARG A 304 39.06 26.97 17.46
C ARG A 304 39.99 25.95 18.14
N PRO A 305 41.22 25.76 17.63
CA PRO A 305 42.21 24.92 18.28
C PRO A 305 42.48 25.35 19.73
N ASN A 306 42.85 24.39 20.57
CA ASN A 306 43.30 24.60 21.95
C ASN A 306 42.24 25.16 22.91
N GLN A 307 40.96 24.88 22.66
CA GLN A 307 39.87 25.17 23.61
C GLN A 307 39.44 23.96 24.43
N VAL A 308 39.43 22.78 23.82
CA VAL A 308 39.05 21.54 24.51
C VAL A 308 39.97 20.43 24.05
N TRP A 309 40.74 19.89 24.98
CA TRP A 309 41.57 18.73 24.77
C TRP A 309 40.91 17.52 25.40
N SER A 310 40.99 16.39 24.71
CA SER A 310 40.65 15.09 25.25
C SER A 310 41.93 14.31 25.52
N TRP A 311 42.06 13.71 26.69
CA TRP A 311 43.23 12.91 27.00
C TRP A 311 42.85 11.55 27.58
N ASP A 312 43.70 10.56 27.31
CA ASP A 312 43.54 9.19 27.78
C ASP A 312 44.87 8.43 27.73
N ILE A 313 44.91 7.26 28.37
CA ILE A 313 46.06 6.36 28.42
C ILE A 313 45.69 5.05 27.76
N THR A 314 46.54 4.58 26.85
CA THR A 314 46.41 3.23 26.27
C THR A 314 47.63 2.37 26.57
N TYR A 315 47.37 1.07 26.77
CA TYR A 315 48.43 0.07 26.92
C TYR A 315 49.01 -0.31 25.56
N LEU A 316 50.33 -0.35 25.52
CA LEU A 316 51.14 -0.88 24.43
C LEU A 316 51.69 -2.25 24.87
N PRO A 317 51.45 -3.33 24.11
CA PRO A 317 51.91 -4.66 24.48
C PRO A 317 53.44 -4.76 24.44
N SER A 318 54.03 -5.49 25.38
CA SER A 318 55.42 -5.93 25.32
C SER A 318 55.50 -7.45 25.05
N PRO A 319 56.66 -7.98 24.62
CA PRO A 319 56.87 -9.43 24.47
C PRO A 319 56.66 -10.22 25.76
N ILE A 320 56.78 -9.55 26.93
CA ILE A 320 56.59 -10.18 28.24
C ILE A 320 55.11 -10.07 28.62
N ARG A 321 54.45 -11.22 28.72
CA ARG A 321 53.04 -11.30 29.12
C ARG A 321 52.82 -10.63 30.48
N GLY A 322 51.89 -9.68 30.53
CA GLY A 322 51.55 -8.93 31.75
C GLY A 322 52.39 -7.66 31.96
N LYS A 323 53.44 -7.43 31.16
CA LYS A 323 54.19 -6.17 31.15
C LYS A 323 53.74 -5.31 29.97
N TYR A 324 53.41 -4.06 30.25
CA TYR A 324 52.91 -3.10 29.25
C TYR A 324 53.71 -1.80 29.33
N PHE A 325 53.77 -1.08 28.22
CA PHE A 325 54.11 0.34 28.21
C PHE A 325 52.82 1.16 28.12
N TYR A 326 52.85 2.38 28.63
CA TYR A 326 51.70 3.24 28.77
C TYR A 326 51.88 4.47 27.88
N LEU A 327 51.06 4.58 26.85
CA LEU A 327 50.99 5.76 25.99
C LEU A 327 49.98 6.74 26.56
N TYR A 328 50.47 7.87 27.04
CA TYR A 328 49.70 9.03 27.43
C TYR A 328 49.46 9.87 26.18
N LEU A 329 48.22 10.27 25.93
CA LEU A 329 47.85 10.98 24.71
C LEU A 329 46.87 12.11 25.03
N ILE A 330 47.14 13.27 24.46
CA ILE A 330 46.31 14.48 24.50
C ILE A 330 45.99 14.86 23.05
N GLU A 331 44.71 14.94 22.73
CA GLU A 331 44.16 15.27 21.41
C GLU A 331 43.33 16.56 21.50
N ASP A 332 43.56 17.50 20.58
CA ASP A 332 42.67 18.65 20.39
C ASP A 332 41.39 18.21 19.66
N ILE A 333 40.23 18.34 20.30
CA ILE A 333 38.98 17.80 19.74
C ILE A 333 38.55 18.53 18.46
N TYR A 334 38.92 19.80 18.34
CA TYR A 334 38.61 20.64 17.19
C TYR A 334 39.34 20.14 15.96
N SER A 335 40.69 20.12 16.00
CA SER A 335 41.49 19.74 14.83
C SER A 335 41.73 18.23 14.68
N ARG A 336 41.52 17.44 15.74
CA ARG A 336 41.92 16.04 15.89
C ARG A 336 43.43 15.82 16.01
N LYS A 337 44.21 16.89 16.22
CA LYS A 337 45.67 16.82 16.33
C LYS A 337 46.05 16.20 17.66
N ALA A 338 46.96 15.24 17.65
CA ALA A 338 47.65 14.79 18.85
C ALA A 338 48.64 15.88 19.29
N VAL A 339 48.23 16.71 20.25
CA VAL A 339 48.99 17.88 20.73
C VAL A 339 50.06 17.51 21.76
N GLY A 340 49.86 16.39 22.45
CA GLY A 340 50.80 15.86 23.43
C GLY A 340 50.74 14.34 23.47
N TRP A 341 51.89 13.68 23.50
CA TRP A 341 51.93 12.23 23.67
C TRP A 341 53.28 11.79 24.24
N GLU A 342 53.28 10.83 25.16
CA GLU A 342 54.50 10.21 25.69
C GLU A 342 54.30 8.76 26.11
N VAL A 343 55.38 7.98 26.07
CA VAL A 343 55.38 6.57 26.45
C VAL A 343 56.24 6.34 27.70
N TYR A 344 55.64 5.67 28.67
CA TYR A 344 56.27 5.30 29.94
C TYR A 344 56.11 3.81 30.24
N ASP A 345 56.88 3.34 31.21
CA ASP A 345 56.91 1.98 31.75
C ASP A 345 55.97 1.73 32.94
N GLU A 346 55.41 2.80 33.51
CA GLU A 346 54.46 2.79 34.61
C GLU A 346 53.48 3.95 34.47
N GLU A 347 52.34 3.86 35.17
CA GLU A 347 51.39 4.95 35.25
C GLU A 347 51.69 5.88 36.43
N SER A 348 51.81 7.19 36.17
CA SER A 348 52.03 8.19 37.22
C SER A 348 51.37 9.52 36.88
N GLY A 349 50.76 10.13 37.91
CA GLY A 349 50.19 11.48 37.81
C GLY A 349 51.25 12.57 37.60
N GLU A 350 52.49 12.36 38.05
CA GLU A 350 53.61 13.29 37.81
C GLU A 350 54.00 13.30 36.33
N LYS A 351 54.07 12.10 35.72
CA LYS A 351 54.32 11.94 34.28
C LYS A 351 53.21 12.60 33.46
N ALA A 352 51.94 12.43 33.87
CA ALA A 352 50.80 13.12 33.26
C ALA A 352 50.92 14.66 33.35
N ALA A 353 51.28 15.18 34.53
CA ALA A 353 51.45 16.60 34.77
C ALA A 353 52.58 17.21 33.93
N ALA A 354 53.72 16.50 33.83
CA ALA A 354 54.85 16.92 33.01
C ALA A 354 54.51 16.93 31.51
N LEU A 355 53.78 15.91 31.03
CA LEU A 355 53.28 15.88 29.65
C LEU A 355 52.33 17.05 29.37
N LEU A 356 51.37 17.30 30.26
CA LEU A 356 50.41 18.40 30.11
C LEU A 356 51.13 19.75 30.02
N GLN A 357 52.07 20.01 30.93
CA GLN A 357 52.86 21.25 30.93
C GLN A 357 53.62 21.45 29.61
N ARG A 358 54.31 20.41 29.12
CA ARG A 358 55.01 20.48 27.83
C ARG A 358 54.07 20.69 26.65
N SER A 359 52.90 20.07 26.69
CA SER A 359 51.89 20.19 25.62
C SER A 359 51.36 21.62 25.53
N VAL A 360 51.06 22.25 26.67
CA VAL A 360 50.65 23.68 26.73
C VAL A 360 51.73 24.61 26.19
N ILE A 361 52.99 24.37 26.55
CA ILE A 361 54.12 25.16 26.08
C ILE A 361 54.29 25.01 24.56
N ASN A 362 54.26 23.77 24.05
CA ASN A 362 54.44 23.47 22.63
C ASN A 362 53.32 24.05 21.77
N GLU A 363 52.07 24.00 22.25
CA GLU A 363 50.90 24.59 21.58
C GLU A 363 50.75 26.10 21.84
N LYS A 364 51.65 26.69 22.64
CA LYS A 364 51.68 28.13 22.97
C LYS A 364 50.36 28.65 23.55
N CYS A 365 49.63 27.81 24.28
CA CYS A 365 48.30 28.13 24.83
C CYS A 365 48.33 28.36 26.35
N LEU A 366 49.48 28.77 26.90
CA LEU A 366 49.62 29.04 28.33
C LEU A 366 48.67 30.17 28.76
N ARG A 367 47.87 29.93 29.82
CA ARG A 367 46.85 30.85 30.35
C ARG A 367 45.68 31.14 29.40
N GLU A 368 45.54 30.42 28.29
CA GLU A 368 44.30 30.42 27.53
C GLU A 368 43.23 29.56 28.22
N PRO A 369 41.94 29.91 28.10
CA PRO A 369 40.86 29.09 28.63
C PRO A 369 40.82 27.75 27.88
N LEU A 370 41.39 26.72 28.52
CA LEU A 370 41.49 25.37 27.99
C LEU A 370 40.76 24.40 28.93
N VAL A 371 39.91 23.55 28.35
CA VAL A 371 39.28 22.44 29.05
C VAL A 371 40.04 21.16 28.75
N LEU A 372 40.43 20.43 29.79
CA LEU A 372 41.02 19.09 29.64
C LEU A 372 40.01 18.03 30.07
N HIS A 373 39.48 17.28 29.11
CA HIS A 373 38.52 16.21 29.34
C HIS A 373 39.18 14.85 29.49
N SER A 374 38.76 14.10 30.51
CA SER A 374 39.29 12.77 30.84
C SER A 374 38.23 11.78 31.28
N ASP A 375 38.56 10.49 31.13
CA ASP A 375 37.87 9.41 31.81
C ASP A 375 38.23 9.34 33.32
N ASN A 376 37.68 8.34 34.02
CA ASN A 376 37.81 8.18 35.47
C ASN A 376 38.98 7.28 35.91
N GLY A 377 40.02 7.15 35.09
CA GLY A 377 41.21 6.34 35.38
C GLY A 377 41.99 6.84 36.61
N ALA A 378 42.77 5.96 37.24
CA ALA A 378 43.53 6.29 38.44
C ALA A 378 44.53 7.45 38.23
N PRO A 379 45.33 7.50 37.13
CA PRO A 379 46.21 8.65 36.86
C PRO A 379 45.44 9.95 36.65
N MET A 380 44.22 9.87 36.10
CA MET A 380 43.36 11.02 35.83
C MET A 380 42.76 11.65 37.08
N LYS A 381 42.75 10.88 38.18
CA LYS A 381 42.32 11.31 39.51
C LYS A 381 43.46 11.76 40.41
N SER A 382 44.70 11.74 39.93
CA SER A 382 45.86 12.18 40.70
C SER A 382 45.71 13.64 41.14
N VAL A 383 45.98 13.90 42.43
CA VAL A 383 46.04 15.25 43.00
C VAL A 383 47.12 16.06 42.30
N THR A 384 48.27 15.47 41.98
CA THR A 384 49.38 16.13 41.28
C THR A 384 48.96 16.70 39.94
N LEU A 385 48.23 15.92 39.14
CA LEU A 385 47.73 16.38 37.84
C LEU A 385 46.70 17.50 38.01
N LEU A 386 45.79 17.37 38.99
CA LEU A 386 44.79 18.38 39.28
C LEU A 386 45.41 19.72 39.70
N SER A 387 46.41 19.69 40.59
CA SER A 387 47.17 20.87 40.99
C SER A 387 47.86 21.53 39.80
N LYS A 388 48.49 20.74 38.93
CA LYS A 388 49.14 21.26 37.71
C LYS A 388 48.13 21.87 36.72
N MET A 389 46.94 21.29 36.58
CA MET A 389 45.87 21.87 35.76
C MET A 389 45.50 23.27 36.25
N TYR A 390 45.29 23.45 37.56
CA TYR A 390 44.98 24.77 38.12
C TYR A 390 46.13 25.77 37.97
N GLU A 391 47.38 25.34 38.16
CA GLU A 391 48.56 26.18 37.95
C GLU A 391 48.66 26.70 36.50
N LEU A 392 48.29 25.86 35.52
CA LEU A 392 48.31 26.20 34.09
C LEU A 392 47.05 26.95 33.61
N GLY A 393 46.05 27.15 34.48
CA GLY A 393 44.77 27.79 34.13
C GLY A 393 43.79 26.88 33.36
N ILE A 394 43.96 25.56 33.47
CA ILE A 394 43.19 24.56 32.74
C ILE A 394 41.99 24.11 33.58
N THR A 395 40.81 24.08 32.96
CA THR A 395 39.58 23.58 33.59
C THR A 395 39.47 22.05 33.43
N PRO A 396 39.48 21.27 34.52
CA PRO A 396 39.30 19.82 34.43
C PRO A 396 37.85 19.47 34.09
N SER A 397 37.66 18.57 33.13
CA SER A 397 36.38 17.95 32.79
C SER A 397 36.52 16.43 32.89
N ARG A 398 35.52 15.76 33.47
CA ARG A 398 35.54 14.30 33.68
C ARG A 398 34.28 13.63 33.15
N GLY A 399 34.45 12.47 32.52
CA GLY A 399 33.36 11.57 32.16
C GLY A 399 32.62 11.01 33.39
N ARG A 400 31.50 10.33 33.17
CA ARG A 400 30.68 9.78 34.26
C ARG A 400 31.39 8.64 34.98
N PRO A 401 31.18 8.50 36.31
CA PRO A 401 31.64 7.32 37.02
C PRO A 401 31.08 6.03 36.38
N ARG A 402 31.95 5.04 36.11
CA ARG A 402 31.61 3.72 35.56
C ARG A 402 31.13 3.69 34.10
N VAL A 403 31.43 4.71 33.31
CA VAL A 403 31.23 4.71 31.85
C VAL A 403 32.59 4.92 31.17
N SER A 404 33.14 3.88 30.53
CA SER A 404 34.45 3.92 29.84
C SER A 404 34.41 4.54 28.45
N ASN A 405 33.28 5.16 28.06
CA ASN A 405 32.99 5.54 26.68
C ASN A 405 32.64 7.03 26.55
N ASP A 406 32.93 7.83 27.58
CA ASP A 406 32.65 9.27 27.57
C ASP A 406 33.80 10.06 26.89
N ASN A 407 34.91 9.41 26.53
CA ASN A 407 35.99 9.97 25.69
C ASN A 407 36.05 9.37 24.26
N PRO A 408 35.08 9.67 23.36
CA PRO A 408 35.04 9.10 22.01
C PRO A 408 36.15 9.62 21.08
N TYR A 409 36.81 10.71 21.44
CA TYR A 409 37.88 11.34 20.67
C TYR A 409 39.16 10.51 20.76
N SER A 410 39.69 10.36 21.98
CA SER A 410 40.89 9.58 22.22
C SER A 410 40.69 8.10 21.85
N GLU A 411 39.49 7.52 22.06
CA GLU A 411 39.17 6.16 21.62
C GLU A 411 39.29 6.00 20.09
N SER A 412 38.78 6.98 19.32
CA SER A 412 38.89 6.96 17.87
C SER A 412 40.35 7.02 17.41
N LEU A 413 41.16 7.85 18.07
CA LEU A 413 42.59 7.95 17.77
C LEU A 413 43.35 6.67 18.14
N PHE A 414 43.09 6.08 19.31
CA PHE A 414 43.66 4.78 19.68
C PHE A 414 43.27 3.67 18.73
N ARG A 415 42.06 3.70 18.18
CA ARG A 415 41.65 2.76 17.14
C ARG A 415 42.45 2.99 15.86
N THR A 416 42.70 4.23 15.44
CA THR A 416 43.58 4.49 14.30
C THR A 416 44.99 3.97 14.53
N LEU A 417 45.51 4.15 15.75
CA LEU A 417 46.83 3.70 16.18
C LEU A 417 46.98 2.17 16.22
N LYS A 418 46.03 1.46 16.83
CA LYS A 418 46.12 -0.02 17.01
C LYS A 418 45.78 -0.82 15.74
N TYR A 419 45.09 -0.21 14.78
CA TYR A 419 44.64 -0.88 13.56
C TYR A 419 45.42 -0.47 12.31
N CYS A 420 46.49 0.34 12.47
CA CYS A 420 47.38 0.62 11.37
C CYS A 420 48.20 -0.63 10.99
N PRO A 421 48.54 -0.85 9.71
CA PRO A 421 49.33 -2.01 9.27
C PRO A 421 50.69 -2.15 9.96
N GLN A 422 51.28 -1.04 10.40
CA GLN A 422 52.58 -0.98 11.06
C GLN A 422 52.53 -1.37 12.56
N TRP A 423 51.35 -1.71 13.09
CA TRP A 423 51.19 -2.08 14.49
C TRP A 423 51.88 -3.43 14.79
N PRO A 424 52.79 -3.50 15.78
CA PRO A 424 53.53 -4.73 16.07
C PRO A 424 52.64 -5.78 16.74
N LEU A 425 52.48 -6.94 16.09
CA LEU A 425 51.66 -8.05 16.59
C LEU A 425 52.26 -8.73 17.84
N GLU A 426 53.59 -8.84 17.89
CA GLU A 426 54.34 -9.44 19.01
C GLU A 426 54.62 -8.45 20.15
N GLY A 427 54.20 -7.19 19.99
CA GLY A 427 54.46 -6.10 20.93
C GLY A 427 55.81 -5.41 20.72
N PHE A 428 56.08 -4.42 21.57
CA PHE A 428 57.27 -3.56 21.48
C PHE A 428 58.42 -4.15 22.31
N ALA A 429 59.56 -4.39 21.67
CA ALA A 429 60.72 -5.04 22.29
C ALA A 429 61.27 -4.27 23.52
N SER A 430 61.21 -2.95 23.51
CA SER A 430 61.69 -2.08 24.59
C SER A 430 60.87 -0.80 24.69
N LEU A 431 61.05 -0.06 25.79
CA LEU A 431 60.44 1.26 25.99
C LEU A 431 60.87 2.23 24.87
N ASP A 432 62.13 2.20 24.47
CA ASP A 432 62.65 3.07 23.40
C ASP A 432 62.12 2.68 22.01
N ALA A 433 61.91 1.38 21.75
CA ALA A 433 61.26 0.93 20.54
C ALA A 433 59.81 1.43 20.47
N ALA A 434 59.08 1.38 21.59
CA ALA A 434 57.73 1.92 21.70
C ALA A 434 57.71 3.44 21.48
N ARG A 435 58.63 4.19 22.11
CA ARG A 435 58.77 5.64 21.94
C ARG A 435 59.05 6.03 20.49
N THR A 436 60.00 5.34 19.85
CA THR A 436 60.38 5.58 18.44
C THR A 436 59.19 5.35 17.52
N TRP A 437 58.49 4.22 17.68
CA TRP A 437 57.33 3.90 16.86
C TRP A 437 56.19 4.90 17.06
N VAL A 438 55.87 5.24 18.31
CA VAL A 438 54.79 6.22 18.59
C VAL A 438 55.15 7.59 18.02
N ARG A 439 56.41 8.03 18.12
CA ARG A 439 56.85 9.29 17.50
C ARG A 439 56.57 9.32 16.01
N ASP A 440 56.95 8.27 15.31
CA ASP A 440 56.81 8.20 13.85
C ASP A 440 55.34 8.07 13.46
N PHE A 441 54.54 7.32 14.23
CA PHE A 441 53.09 7.27 14.09
C PHE A 441 52.43 8.64 14.29
N MET A 442 52.79 9.38 15.34
CA MET A 442 52.18 10.67 15.65
C MET A 442 52.54 11.73 14.62
N ARG A 443 53.76 11.67 14.06
CA ARG A 443 54.16 12.49 12.90
C ARG A 443 53.22 12.19 11.73
N TRP A 444 53.14 10.93 11.30
CA TRP A 444 52.26 10.51 10.21
C TRP A 444 50.79 10.88 10.46
N TYR A 445 50.28 10.64 11.67
CA TYR A 445 48.90 10.93 12.02
C TYR A 445 48.60 12.43 11.93
N ASN A 446 49.48 13.28 12.47
CA ASN A 446 49.27 14.71 12.46
C ASN A 446 49.48 15.33 11.07
N SER A 447 50.44 14.87 10.27
CA SER A 447 50.85 15.55 9.02
C SER A 447 50.44 14.86 7.72
N GLU A 448 50.01 13.60 7.74
CA GLU A 448 49.72 12.83 6.51
C GLU A 448 48.36 12.14 6.50
N HIS A 449 47.87 11.73 7.68
CA HIS A 449 46.57 11.08 7.80
C HIS A 449 45.43 12.07 7.54
N ARG A 450 44.58 11.79 6.55
CA ARG A 450 43.42 12.64 6.27
C ARG A 450 42.23 12.20 7.08
N HIS A 451 41.91 12.94 8.13
CA HIS A 451 40.96 12.47 9.12
C HIS A 451 39.50 12.70 8.64
N SER A 452 38.67 11.66 8.67
CA SER A 452 37.34 11.70 8.04
C SER A 452 36.37 12.68 8.71
N ARG A 453 36.44 12.81 10.04
CA ARG A 453 35.61 13.77 10.82
C ARG A 453 35.95 15.24 10.58
N ILE A 454 37.05 15.51 9.89
CA ILE A 454 37.50 16.87 9.56
C ILE A 454 37.54 17.05 8.03
N ARG A 455 36.67 16.34 7.30
CA ARG A 455 36.56 16.41 5.84
C ARG A 455 37.86 16.07 5.11
N PHE A 456 38.62 15.12 5.66
CA PHE A 456 39.82 14.56 5.03
C PHE A 456 40.92 15.60 4.77
N VAL A 457 41.03 16.63 5.60
CA VAL A 457 42.29 17.38 5.79
C VAL A 457 43.11 16.67 6.86
N THR A 458 44.39 17.01 6.99
CA THR A 458 45.23 16.48 8.06
C THR A 458 44.94 17.22 9.37
N PRO A 459 45.15 16.56 10.53
CA PRO A 459 44.97 17.23 11.82
C PRO A 459 45.80 18.50 11.96
N SER A 460 47.03 18.53 11.41
CA SER A 460 47.87 19.74 11.43
C SER A 460 47.33 20.84 10.53
N GLU A 461 46.85 20.52 9.32
CA GLU A 461 46.25 21.50 8.41
C GLU A 461 45.04 22.19 9.06
N ARG A 462 44.13 21.42 9.68
CA ARG A 462 43.00 22.00 10.39
C ARG A 462 43.44 22.81 11.61
N HIS A 463 44.41 22.31 12.36
CA HIS A 463 44.92 23.01 13.53
C HIS A 463 45.59 24.35 13.17
N GLY A 464 46.23 24.43 12.00
CA GLY A 464 46.80 25.66 11.44
C GLY A 464 45.82 26.55 10.68
N GLY A 465 44.54 26.16 10.55
CA GLY A 465 43.51 26.92 9.82
C GLY A 465 43.61 26.84 8.28
N GLN A 466 44.38 25.89 7.74
CA GLN A 466 44.57 25.70 6.29
C GLN A 466 43.41 24.93 5.64
N ASP A 467 42.53 24.33 6.45
CA ASP A 467 41.42 23.49 5.99
C ASP A 467 40.46 24.23 5.07
N HIS A 468 40.16 25.50 5.35
CA HIS A 468 39.25 26.32 4.55
C HIS A 468 39.72 26.44 3.10
N GLN A 469 41.00 26.74 2.89
CA GLN A 469 41.58 26.89 1.56
C GLN A 469 41.63 25.56 0.82
N ILE A 470 42.08 24.49 1.49
CA ILE A 470 42.18 23.15 0.91
C ILE A 470 40.80 22.66 0.47
N LEU A 471 39.80 22.81 1.33
CA LEU A 471 38.43 22.38 1.07
C LEU A 471 37.76 23.19 -0.05
N ALA A 472 38.00 24.51 -0.12
CA ALA A 472 37.54 25.34 -1.22
C ALA A 472 38.11 24.89 -2.58
N LEU A 473 39.42 24.63 -2.65
CA LEU A 473 40.07 24.13 -3.88
C LEU A 473 39.50 22.78 -4.32
N ARG A 474 39.24 21.87 -3.37
CA ARG A 474 38.60 20.58 -3.65
C ARG A 474 37.17 20.75 -4.15
N HIS A 475 36.42 21.70 -3.58
CA HIS A 475 35.06 22.01 -4.03
C HIS A 475 35.05 22.52 -5.47
N GLU A 476 35.92 23.48 -5.80
CA GLU A 476 36.06 24.02 -7.15
C GLU A 476 36.45 22.95 -8.18
N LEU A 477 37.37 22.04 -7.82
CA LEU A 477 37.74 20.90 -8.65
C LEU A 477 36.52 20.04 -8.98
N TYR A 478 35.71 19.70 -7.97
CA TYR A 478 34.54 18.86 -8.14
C TYR A 478 33.47 19.52 -9.00
N GLU A 479 33.21 20.82 -8.80
CA GLU A 479 32.28 21.58 -9.64
C GLU A 479 32.77 21.71 -11.09
N ARG A 480 34.08 21.90 -11.30
CA ARG A 480 34.67 21.91 -12.64
C ARG A 480 34.47 20.57 -13.36
N GLU A 481 34.74 19.46 -12.69
CA GLU A 481 34.59 18.12 -13.27
C GLU A 481 33.11 17.74 -13.48
N ARG A 482 32.22 18.26 -12.63
CA ARG A 482 30.78 18.15 -12.81
C ARG A 482 30.29 18.90 -14.05
N ARG A 483 30.79 20.11 -14.32
CA ARG A 483 30.47 20.85 -15.55
C ARG A 483 30.96 20.12 -16.81
N LYS A 484 32.11 19.44 -16.75
CA LYS A 484 32.65 18.68 -17.90
C LYS A 484 31.83 17.44 -18.26
N ARG A 485 31.27 16.73 -17.27
CA ARG A 485 30.54 15.46 -17.46
C ARG A 485 29.30 15.38 -16.58
N PRO A 486 28.28 16.24 -16.79
CA PRO A 486 27.11 16.34 -15.93
C PRO A 486 26.31 15.02 -15.86
N GLU A 487 26.31 14.22 -16.92
CA GLU A 487 25.65 12.91 -17.00
C GLU A 487 26.20 11.86 -16.02
N ARG A 488 27.38 12.11 -15.44
CA ARG A 488 28.01 11.24 -14.41
C ARG A 488 27.63 11.63 -12.98
N TRP A 489 26.91 12.74 -12.79
CA TRP A 489 26.53 13.26 -11.48
C TRP A 489 25.01 13.21 -11.30
N SER A 490 24.53 12.28 -10.47
CA SER A 490 23.10 12.14 -10.17
C SER A 490 22.59 13.05 -9.04
N GLY A 491 23.49 13.75 -8.34
CA GLY A 491 23.18 14.56 -7.17
C GLY A 491 24.28 15.57 -6.86
N GLN A 492 24.31 16.06 -5.62
CA GLN A 492 25.32 17.00 -5.14
C GLN A 492 26.72 16.39 -5.15
N THR A 493 27.73 17.25 -5.25
CA THR A 493 29.14 16.87 -5.10
C THR A 493 29.43 16.46 -3.66
N ARG A 494 30.60 15.85 -3.43
CA ARG A 494 31.04 15.50 -2.07
C ARG A 494 31.08 16.77 -1.21
N ASN A 495 30.59 16.69 0.03
CA ASN A 495 30.64 17.81 0.95
C ASN A 495 32.10 18.13 1.30
N TRP A 496 32.54 19.30 0.84
CA TRP A 496 33.83 19.93 1.10
C TRP A 496 33.64 21.25 1.87
N GLU A 497 32.60 21.37 2.69
CA GLU A 497 32.41 22.53 3.54
C GLU A 497 33.25 22.39 4.82
N PRO A 498 33.92 23.45 5.29
CA PRO A 498 34.67 23.44 6.53
C PRO A 498 33.82 23.00 7.72
N VAL A 499 34.42 22.24 8.62
CA VAL A 499 33.74 21.81 9.84
C VAL A 499 33.82 22.97 10.85
N GLY A 500 32.66 23.47 11.26
CA GLY A 500 32.54 24.49 12.31
C GLY A 500 32.78 23.95 13.71
N THR A 501 31.92 24.34 14.64
CA THR A 501 32.02 23.98 16.05
C THR A 501 31.99 22.46 16.28
N VAL A 502 32.92 21.97 17.10
CA VAL A 502 33.01 20.56 17.50
C VAL A 502 32.58 20.43 18.95
N LEU A 503 31.58 19.59 19.20
CA LEU A 503 31.07 19.34 20.54
C LEU A 503 31.70 18.08 21.13
N LEU A 504 32.25 18.19 22.33
CA LEU A 504 32.77 17.03 23.07
C LEU A 504 31.67 15.96 23.25
N ASN A 505 30.44 16.39 23.54
CA ASN A 505 29.24 15.56 23.53
C ASN A 505 28.14 16.28 22.74
N PRO A 506 27.68 15.76 21.59
CA PRO A 506 26.67 16.44 20.79
C PRO A 506 25.27 16.34 21.41
N ASP A 507 24.54 17.47 21.46
CA ASP A 507 23.12 17.49 21.81
C ASP A 507 22.27 16.73 20.78
N ARG A 508 21.10 16.22 21.22
CA ARG A 508 20.25 15.28 20.47
C ARG A 508 19.88 15.75 19.06
N ASP A 509 19.80 17.05 18.80
CA ASP A 509 19.27 17.59 17.55
C ASP A 509 20.28 17.59 16.38
N GLN A 510 21.59 17.65 16.64
CA GLN A 510 22.63 17.62 15.58
C GLN A 510 22.97 16.20 15.08
N GLN A 511 22.55 15.15 15.78
CA GLN A 511 22.77 13.76 15.34
C GLN A 511 21.93 13.40 14.08
N SER A 512 20.90 14.19 13.79
CA SER A 512 20.05 14.09 12.60
C SER A 512 20.84 14.42 11.33
N GLU A 513 21.62 15.49 11.38
CA GLU A 513 22.41 16.00 10.24
C GLU A 513 23.65 15.12 9.97
N GLN A 514 24.31 14.62 11.02
CA GLN A 514 25.46 13.72 10.87
C GLN A 514 25.13 12.35 10.27
N LYS A 515 23.86 11.93 10.23
CA LYS A 515 23.43 10.69 9.55
C LYS A 515 23.09 10.91 8.07
N ALA A 516 22.95 12.17 7.65
CA ALA A 516 22.50 12.52 6.30
C ALA A 516 23.64 12.93 5.35
N ALA A 517 24.87 13.12 5.86
CA ALA A 517 26.09 13.38 5.10
C ALA A 517 27.02 12.14 5.07
#